data_AF-A0ABD5BC37-F1
#
_entry.id   AF-A0ABD5BC37-F1
#
_cell.length_a   1.000
_cell.length_b   1.000
_cell.length_c   1.000
_cell.angle_alpha   90.00
_cell.angle_beta   90.00
_cell.angle_gamma   90.00
#
_symmetry.space_group_name_H-M   'P 1'
#
loop_
_entity.id
_entity.type
_entity.pdbx_description
1 polymer ?
#
loop_
_entity_poly.entity_id
_entity_poly.type
_entity_poly.pdbx_seq_one_letter_code
_entity_poly.pdbx_strand_id
1 'polypeptide(L)'
;MSKAGVEELNFIQSMLEKCGYKLSPHGAAVSLMLMDSDYNKEETLSYVGLIALAQNMRTAGDGMVNIMQATGRGAKLAAIIKNLHDYGYIRTELFNNDISAISRLTNLDADHKAMIGVVLGSDPHADADDVAINS
;
A
#
# COMPACT_ATOMS: atom_id res chain seq x y z
N MET A 1 -8.70 3.45 21.91
CA MET A 1 -8.46 2.36 20.95
C MET A 1 -8.88 1.05 21.60
N SER A 2 -9.76 0.28 20.96
CA SER A 2 -10.09 -1.08 21.42
C SER A 2 -8.84 -1.97 21.31
N LYS A 3 -8.78 -3.06 22.08
CA LYS A 3 -7.72 -4.08 21.90
C LYS A 3 -7.68 -4.60 20.44
N ALA A 4 -8.87 -4.76 19.85
CA ALA A 4 -9.12 -5.09 18.44
C ALA A 4 -8.94 -3.90 17.48
N GLY A 5 -8.19 -2.86 17.84
CA GLY A 5 -7.58 -1.96 16.83
C GLY A 5 -6.05 -2.01 16.89
N VAL A 6 -5.49 -2.42 18.03
CA VAL A 6 -4.03 -2.55 18.22
C VAL A 6 -3.51 -3.77 17.48
N GLU A 7 -4.23 -4.89 17.53
CA GLU A 7 -3.79 -6.16 16.91
C GLU A 7 -3.76 -6.05 15.38
N GLU A 8 -4.74 -5.37 14.80
CA GLU A 8 -4.90 -5.09 13.37
C GLU A 8 -3.80 -4.14 12.89
N LEU A 9 -3.52 -3.06 13.63
CA LEU A 9 -2.41 -2.17 13.31
C LEU A 9 -1.06 -2.88 13.43
N ASN A 10 -0.87 -3.74 14.42
CA ASN A 10 0.35 -4.56 14.54
C ASN A 10 0.50 -5.52 13.37
N PHE A 11 -0.60 -6.11 12.88
CA PHE A 11 -0.61 -6.92 11.68
C PHE A 11 -0.19 -6.12 10.45
N ILE A 12 -0.80 -4.95 10.22
CA ILE A 12 -0.48 -4.06 9.09
C ILE A 12 0.99 -3.65 9.13
N GLN A 13 1.48 -3.16 10.28
CA GLN A 13 2.89 -2.83 10.50
C GLN A 13 3.80 -4.00 10.14
N SER A 14 3.52 -5.19 10.67
CA SER A 14 4.36 -6.38 10.46
C SER A 14 4.43 -6.81 9.00
N MET A 15 3.34 -6.65 8.24
CA MET A 15 3.34 -6.97 6.81
C MET A 15 4.03 -5.88 5.98
N LEU A 16 3.85 -4.61 6.32
CA LEU A 16 4.55 -3.49 5.68
C LEU A 16 6.07 -3.58 5.90
N GLU A 17 6.52 -4.01 7.08
CA GLU A 17 7.95 -4.25 7.35
C GLU A 17 8.56 -5.30 6.43
N LYS A 18 7.81 -6.37 6.10
CA LYS A 18 8.25 -7.38 5.13
C LYS A 18 8.44 -6.78 3.73
N CYS A 19 7.67 -5.74 3.41
CA CYS A 19 7.79 -4.97 2.17
C CYS A 19 8.90 -3.90 2.22
N GLY A 20 9.54 -3.66 3.37
CA GLY A 20 10.54 -2.60 3.53
C GLY A 20 9.91 -1.22 3.79
N TYR A 21 8.74 -1.21 4.42
CA TYR A 21 8.06 -0.01 4.90
C TYR A 21 7.87 -0.05 6.42
N LYS A 22 7.62 1.10 7.01
CA LYS A 22 7.15 1.26 8.40
C LYS A 22 5.91 2.13 8.38
N LEU A 23 4.82 1.67 9.02
CA LEU A 23 3.58 2.44 9.12
C LEU A 23 3.87 3.74 9.86
N SER A 24 3.44 4.87 9.28
CA SER A 24 3.54 6.16 9.94
C SER A 24 2.38 6.36 10.93
N PRO A 25 2.46 7.35 11.84
CA PRO A 25 1.30 7.74 12.65
C PRO A 25 0.08 8.12 11.81
N HIS A 26 0.29 8.79 10.66
CA HIS A 26 -0.77 9.14 9.71
C HIS A 26 -1.37 7.89 9.07
N GLY A 27 -0.53 6.97 8.58
CA GLY A 27 -0.99 5.70 8.02
C GLY A 27 -1.74 4.83 9.03
N ALA A 28 -1.36 4.87 10.31
CA ALA A 28 -2.12 4.21 11.37
C ALA A 28 -3.52 4.83 11.54
N ALA A 29 -3.64 6.16 11.48
CA ALA A 29 -4.94 6.82 11.51
C ALA A 29 -5.80 6.47 10.29
N VAL A 30 -5.24 6.53 9.08
CA VAL A 30 -5.91 6.11 7.84
C VAL A 30 -6.37 4.64 7.94
N SER A 31 -5.51 3.76 8.44
CA SER A 31 -5.84 2.34 8.63
C SER A 31 -7.05 2.14 9.54
N LEU A 32 -7.10 2.86 10.66
CA LEU A 32 -8.24 2.79 11.59
C LEU A 32 -9.52 3.31 10.94
N MET A 33 -9.45 4.39 10.15
CA MET A 33 -10.60 4.94 9.43
C MET A 33 -11.14 3.96 8.39
N LEU A 34 -10.27 3.29 7.63
CA LEU A 34 -10.67 2.28 6.65
C LEU A 34 -11.37 1.11 7.33
N MET A 35 -10.84 0.63 8.46
CA MET A 35 -11.45 -0.46 9.21
C MET A 35 -12.80 -0.10 9.84
N ASP A 36 -13.06 1.19 10.10
CA ASP A 36 -14.38 1.70 10.49
C ASP A 36 -15.35 1.79 9.31
N SER A 37 -14.84 1.74 8.07
CA SER A 37 -15.55 1.92 6.79
C SER A 37 -15.73 0.63 5.99
N ASP A 38 -15.92 -0.51 6.68
CA ASP A 38 -16.11 -1.87 6.13
C ASP A 38 -14.87 -2.55 5.51
N TYR A 39 -13.65 -2.02 5.70
CA TYR A 39 -12.44 -2.76 5.35
C TYR A 39 -12.04 -3.70 6.48
N ASN A 40 -11.61 -4.92 6.15
CA ASN A 40 -10.86 -5.72 7.12
C ASN A 40 -9.37 -5.31 7.13
N LYS A 41 -8.58 -5.87 8.06
CA LYS A 41 -7.16 -5.52 8.21
C LYS A 41 -6.30 -5.92 6.99
N GLU A 42 -6.65 -7.00 6.28
CA GLU A 42 -5.96 -7.46 5.07
C GLU A 42 -6.22 -6.53 3.88
N GLU A 43 -7.46 -6.09 3.71
CA GLU A 43 -7.87 -5.10 2.71
C GLU A 43 -7.26 -3.73 3.02
N THR A 44 -7.23 -3.36 4.29
CA THR A 44 -6.57 -2.13 4.76
C THR A 44 -5.06 -2.17 4.48
N LEU A 45 -4.40 -3.30 4.72
CA LEU A 45 -2.99 -3.50 4.35
C LEU A 45 -2.78 -3.35 2.84
N SER A 46 -3.66 -3.93 2.03
CA SER A 46 -3.60 -3.82 0.56
C SER A 46 -3.64 -2.36 0.12
N TYR A 47 -4.62 -1.62 0.64
CA TYR A 47 -4.80 -0.20 0.34
C TYR A 47 -3.61 0.65 0.80
N VAL A 48 -3.23 0.57 2.07
CA VAL A 48 -2.14 1.38 2.64
C VAL A 48 -0.81 1.05 1.98
N GLY A 49 -0.56 -0.24 1.68
CA GLY A 49 0.63 -0.67 0.94
C GLY A 49 0.69 -0.09 -0.47
N LEU A 50 -0.44 -0.03 -1.17
CA LEU A 50 -0.54 0.55 -2.51
C LEU A 50 -0.27 2.07 -2.48
N ILE A 51 -0.87 2.80 -1.54
CA ILE A 51 -0.60 4.23 -1.36
C ILE A 51 0.87 4.47 -1.03
N ALA A 52 1.45 3.70 -0.11
CA ALA A 52 2.88 3.78 0.24
C ALA A 52 3.79 3.54 -0.97
N LEU A 53 3.46 2.56 -1.81
CA LEU A 53 4.21 2.29 -3.05
C LEU A 53 4.13 3.48 -4.01
N ALA A 54 2.95 4.06 -4.21
CA ALA A 54 2.78 5.23 -5.08
C ALA A 54 3.54 6.46 -4.55
N GLN A 55 3.49 6.71 -3.23
CA GLN A 55 4.28 7.76 -2.57
C GLN A 55 5.79 7.50 -2.74
N ASN A 56 6.25 6.25 -2.58
CA ASN A 56 7.65 5.90 -2.77
C ASN A 56 8.12 6.07 -4.22
N MET A 57 7.30 5.69 -5.20
CA MET A 57 7.57 5.92 -6.63
C MET A 57 7.60 7.41 -6.98
N ARG A 58 6.69 8.23 -6.43
CA ARG A 58 6.70 9.69 -6.57
C ARG A 58 8.02 10.28 -6.08
N THR A 59 8.45 9.89 -4.89
CA THR A 59 9.69 10.37 -4.25
C THR A 59 10.95 9.87 -4.96
N ALA A 60 10.91 8.67 -5.57
CA ALA A 60 12.03 8.15 -6.35
C ALA A 60 12.36 9.03 -7.58
N GLY A 61 11.37 9.75 -8.13
CA GLY A 61 11.54 10.63 -9.29
C GLY A 61 12.10 9.87 -10.49
N ASP A 62 13.17 10.40 -11.10
CA ASP A 62 13.90 9.73 -12.19
C ASP A 62 15.14 8.96 -11.69
N GLY A 63 15.28 8.79 -10.37
CA GLY A 63 16.41 8.08 -9.76
C GLY A 63 16.28 6.57 -9.91
N MET A 64 16.89 5.98 -10.95
CA MET A 64 16.76 4.56 -11.29
C MET A 64 16.99 3.59 -10.12
N VAL A 65 17.96 3.86 -9.24
CA VAL A 65 18.20 3.02 -8.05
C VAL A 65 16.99 3.01 -7.11
N ASN A 66 16.41 4.19 -6.85
CA ASN A 66 15.25 4.33 -5.97
C ASN A 66 13.99 3.73 -6.62
N ILE A 67 13.85 3.87 -7.94
CA ILE A 67 12.77 3.24 -8.70
C ILE A 67 12.87 1.71 -8.58
N MET A 68 14.06 1.13 -8.80
CA MET A 68 14.27 -0.31 -8.70
C MET A 68 14.01 -0.84 -7.28
N GLN A 69 14.35 -0.07 -6.25
CA GLN A 69 13.99 -0.39 -4.86
C GLN A 69 12.47 -0.40 -4.68
N ALA A 70 11.76 0.65 -5.12
CA ALA A 70 10.31 0.74 -5.05
C ALA A 70 9.63 -0.42 -5.81
N THR A 71 10.11 -0.77 -7.00
CA THR A 71 9.66 -1.95 -7.76
C THR A 71 9.83 -3.24 -6.97
N GLY A 72 10.99 -3.42 -6.32
CA GLY A 72 11.24 -4.58 -5.46
C GLY A 72 10.29 -4.66 -4.26
N ARG A 73 9.91 -3.51 -3.69
CA ARG A 73 8.89 -3.45 -2.61
C ARG A 73 7.49 -3.76 -3.14
N GLY A 74 7.14 -3.23 -4.31
CA GLY A 74 5.87 -3.52 -4.98
C GLY A 74 5.69 -5.01 -5.29
N ALA A 75 6.75 -5.70 -5.73
CA ALA A 75 6.71 -7.14 -5.97
C ALA A 75 6.44 -7.95 -4.68
N LYS A 76 7.05 -7.55 -3.55
CA LYS A 76 6.79 -8.18 -2.25
C LYS A 76 5.35 -7.94 -1.79
N LEU A 77 4.86 -6.71 -1.95
CA LEU A 77 3.49 -6.35 -1.62
C LEU A 77 2.49 -7.17 -2.45
N ALA A 78 2.68 -7.26 -3.76
CA ALA A 78 1.84 -8.06 -4.65
C ALA A 78 1.80 -9.54 -4.23
N ALA A 79 2.93 -10.11 -3.82
CA ALA A 79 2.99 -11.48 -3.34
C ALA A 79 2.20 -11.68 -2.03
N ILE A 80 2.28 -10.74 -1.09
CA ILE A 80 1.50 -10.77 0.16
C ILE A 80 0.00 -10.66 -0.14
N ILE A 81 -0.41 -9.67 -0.93
CA ILE A 81 -1.82 -9.45 -1.31
C ILE A 81 -2.38 -10.68 -2.02
N LYS A 82 -1.62 -11.27 -2.94
CA LYS A 82 -2.02 -12.51 -3.63
C LYS A 82 -2.25 -13.65 -2.64
N ASN A 83 -1.33 -13.88 -1.70
CA ASN A 83 -1.51 -14.94 -0.72
C ASN A 83 -2.75 -14.71 0.15
N LEU A 84 -3.00 -13.47 0.60
CA LEU A 84 -4.17 -13.12 1.40
C LEU A 84 -5.49 -13.33 0.64
N HIS A 85 -5.52 -12.95 -0.65
CA HIS A 85 -6.66 -13.24 -1.52
C HIS A 85 -6.87 -14.74 -1.73
N ASP A 86 -5.79 -15.51 -1.97
CA ASP A 86 -5.88 -16.97 -2.17
C ASP A 86 -6.45 -17.68 -0.92
N TYR A 87 -6.28 -17.11 0.27
CA TYR A 87 -6.90 -17.58 1.52
C TYR A 87 -8.31 -17.02 1.80
N GLY A 88 -8.82 -16.15 0.92
CA GLY A 88 -10.16 -15.57 1.03
C GLY A 88 -10.28 -14.36 1.96
N TYR A 89 -9.16 -13.72 2.32
CA TYR A 89 -9.17 -12.55 3.22
C TYR A 89 -9.41 -11.22 2.50
N ILE A 90 -9.23 -11.15 1.18
CA ILE A 90 -9.42 -9.94 0.38
C ILE A 90 -10.52 -10.20 -0.65
N ARG A 91 -11.51 -9.31 -0.74
CA ARG A 91 -12.54 -9.36 -1.79
C ARG A 91 -11.90 -9.32 -3.18
N THR A 92 -12.38 -10.18 -4.09
CA THR A 92 -11.83 -10.30 -5.45
C THR A 92 -11.81 -8.98 -6.22
N GLU A 93 -12.80 -8.10 -6.01
CA GLU A 93 -12.85 -6.78 -6.65
C GLU A 93 -11.69 -5.88 -6.20
N LEU A 94 -11.41 -5.83 -4.89
CA LEU A 94 -10.30 -5.04 -4.32
C LEU A 94 -8.96 -5.64 -4.74
N PHE A 95 -8.82 -6.97 -4.67
CA PHE A 95 -7.63 -7.67 -5.12
C PHE A 95 -7.28 -7.35 -6.59
N ASN A 96 -8.26 -7.45 -7.49
CA ASN A 96 -8.04 -7.20 -8.92
C ASN A 96 -7.64 -5.75 -9.17
N ASN A 97 -8.28 -4.80 -8.47
CA ASN A 97 -7.94 -3.40 -8.55
C ASN A 97 -6.49 -3.14 -8.08
N ASP A 98 -6.14 -3.63 -6.90
CA ASP A 98 -4.88 -3.31 -6.24
C ASP A 98 -3.69 -3.99 -6.93
N ILE A 99 -3.81 -5.25 -7.35
CA ILE A 99 -2.74 -5.93 -8.12
C ILE A 99 -2.54 -5.28 -9.48
N SER A 100 -3.62 -4.86 -10.15
CA SER A 100 -3.51 -4.13 -11.41
C SER A 100 -2.78 -2.80 -11.22
N ALA A 101 -3.11 -2.07 -10.15
CA ALA A 101 -2.45 -0.82 -9.79
C ALA A 101 -0.96 -1.03 -9.46
N ILE A 102 -0.61 -2.04 -8.66
CA ILE A 102 0.79 -2.38 -8.35
C ILE A 102 1.56 -2.73 -9.61
N SER A 103 0.98 -3.55 -10.49
CA SER A 103 1.60 -3.93 -11.76
C SER A 103 1.92 -2.70 -12.62
N ARG A 104 0.96 -1.77 -12.74
CA ARG A 104 1.14 -0.52 -13.49
C ARG A 104 2.13 0.45 -12.86
N LEU A 105 2.18 0.55 -11.54
CA LEU A 105 3.18 1.37 -10.83
C LEU A 105 4.60 0.83 -11.02
N THR A 106 4.74 -0.50 -11.14
CA THR A 106 6.03 -1.18 -11.19
C THR A 106 6.52 -1.49 -12.60
N ASN A 107 5.64 -1.43 -13.61
CA ASN A 107 6.02 -1.51 -15.01
C ASN A 107 6.54 -0.15 -15.46
N LEU A 108 7.85 -0.04 -15.73
CA LEU A 108 8.54 1.25 -15.98
C LEU A 108 8.31 1.81 -17.40
N ASP A 109 7.06 1.80 -17.86
CA ASP A 109 6.63 2.40 -19.11
C ASP A 109 6.05 3.81 -18.89
N ALA A 110 5.52 4.44 -19.94
CA ALA A 110 4.93 5.77 -19.84
C ALA A 110 3.70 5.84 -18.91
N ASP A 111 3.04 4.71 -18.65
CA ASP A 111 1.82 4.66 -17.84
C ASP A 111 2.13 4.75 -16.35
N HIS A 112 3.37 4.45 -15.92
CA HIS A 112 3.73 4.45 -14.50
C HIS A 112 3.58 5.82 -13.82
N LYS A 113 3.95 6.92 -14.51
CA LYS A 113 3.84 8.29 -13.96
C LYS A 113 2.38 8.71 -13.83
N ALA A 114 1.56 8.36 -14.82
CA ALA A 114 0.12 8.60 -14.76
C ALA A 114 -0.53 7.81 -13.62
N MET A 115 -0.12 6.56 -13.41
CA MET A 115 -0.66 5.70 -12.37
C MET A 115 -0.35 6.22 -10.96
N ILE A 116 0.82 6.82 -10.73
CA ILE A 116 1.14 7.50 -9.45
C ILE A 116 0.05 8.53 -9.13
N GLY A 117 -0.31 9.38 -10.10
CA GLY A 117 -1.36 10.38 -9.91
C GLY A 117 -2.74 9.79 -9.66
N VAL A 118 -3.09 8.70 -10.35
CA VAL A 118 -4.38 8.00 -10.17
C VAL A 118 -4.50 7.42 -8.76
N VAL A 119 -3.46 6.72 -8.29
CA VAL A 119 -3.48 6.08 -6.96
C VAL A 119 -3.52 7.13 -5.86
N LEU A 120 -2.67 8.16 -5.93
CA LEU A 120 -2.62 9.20 -4.91
C LEU A 120 -3.88 10.09 -4.94
N GLY A 121 -4.47 10.31 -6.11
CA GLY A 121 -5.73 11.04 -6.25
C GLY A 121 -6.96 10.28 -5.75
N SER A 122 -6.86 8.96 -5.54
CA SER A 122 -7.96 8.15 -4.99
C SER A 122 -8.07 8.20 -3.47
N ASP A 123 -7.04 8.70 -2.79
CA ASP A 123 -7.02 8.90 -1.34
C ASP A 123 -6.88 10.40 -1.02
N PRO A 124 -7.93 11.05 -0.50
CA PRO A 124 -7.84 12.47 -0.12
C PRO A 124 -6.80 12.75 0.98
N HIS A 125 -6.28 11.70 1.63
CA HIS A 125 -5.27 11.77 2.68
C HIS A 125 -3.85 11.46 2.20
N ALA A 126 -3.65 11.00 0.96
CA ALA A 126 -2.33 10.64 0.44
C ALA A 126 -1.41 11.83 0.12
N ASP A 127 -1.97 13.04 0.06
CA ASP A 127 -1.20 14.28 -0.09
C ASP A 127 -0.94 15.00 1.25
N ALA A 128 -1.56 14.54 2.34
CA ALA A 128 -1.38 15.17 3.66
C ALA A 128 -0.05 14.77 4.33
N ASP A 129 0.26 13.47 4.34
CA ASP A 129 1.51 12.90 4.86
C ASP A 129 1.73 11.49 4.28
N ASP A 130 2.94 10.95 4.41
CA ASP A 130 3.25 9.59 3.97
C ASP A 130 2.54 8.57 4.87
N VAL A 131 1.82 7.60 4.29
CA VAL A 131 1.13 6.55 5.07
C VAL A 131 2.11 5.49 5.57
N ALA A 132 3.22 5.32 4.88
CA ALA A 132 4.33 4.52 5.35
C ALA A 132 5.66 5.10 4.86
N ILE A 133 6.69 4.96 5.69
CA ILE A 133 8.04 5.44 5.41
C ILE A 133 8.97 4.29 5.08
N ASN A 134 10.00 4.55 4.30
CA ASN A 134 11.04 3.58 3.96
C ASN A 134 11.78 3.11 5.23
N SER A 135 11.86 1.80 5.43
CA SER A 135 12.70 1.18 6.48
C SER A 135 14.04 0.68 5.95
#